data_AF-A0A2E9CIX5-F1
#
_entry.id   AF-A0A2E9CIX5-F1
#
_cell.length_a   1.000
_cell.length_b   1.000
_cell.length_c   1.000
_cell.angle_alpha   90.00
_cell.angle_beta   90.00
_cell.angle_gamma   90.00
#
_symmetry.space_group_name_H-M   'P 1'
#
loop_
_entity.id
_entity.type
_entity.pdbx_description
1 polymer ?
#
loop_
_entity_poly.entity_id
_entity_poly.type
_entity_poly.pdbx_seq_one_letter_code
_entity_poly.pdbx_strand_id
1 'polypeptide(L)'
;MDVLAAFADILAETGENEPWFIEAKDSNPASELQRQMTFLSMLGQLGPSCDVLAIPNAGKSSEWERIQRWKEGARAGALDLLITWPVHLPGHGVFLAEMKNGKSMPTPAQCDRLNRYYRMGHGCGVYRKPETLITHLRLAGAPIREARI
;
A
#
# COMPACT_ATOMS: atom_id res chain seq x y z
N MET A 1 25.48 7.27 24.03
CA MET A 1 24.13 7.33 23.43
C MET A 1 24.31 7.13 21.93
N ASP A 2 23.58 6.17 21.37
CA ASP A 2 23.69 5.81 19.96
C ASP A 2 23.10 6.94 19.10
N VAL A 3 23.96 7.58 18.29
CA VAL A 3 23.59 8.71 17.43
C VAL A 3 22.51 8.27 16.42
N LEU A 4 22.47 6.98 16.05
CA LEU A 4 21.45 6.43 15.15
C LEU A 4 20.06 6.37 15.81
N ALA A 5 19.98 6.10 17.11
CA ALA A 5 18.72 6.12 17.84
C ALA A 5 18.19 7.55 17.98
N ALA A 6 19.07 8.51 18.27
CA ALA A 6 18.71 9.93 18.35
C ALA A 6 18.22 10.50 17.00
N PHE A 7 18.79 10.07 15.86
CA PHE A 7 18.30 10.47 14.54
C PHE A 7 16.92 9.85 14.20
N ALA A 8 16.67 8.61 14.63
CA ALA A 8 15.37 7.97 14.43
C ALA A 8 14.27 8.64 15.25
N ASP A 9 14.58 9.11 16.46
CA ASP A 9 13.65 9.82 17.35
C ASP A 9 13.34 11.23 16.84
N ILE A 10 14.34 11.98 16.33
CA ILE A 10 14.12 13.33 15.77
C ILE A 10 13.21 13.30 14.53
N LEU A 11 13.22 12.22 13.74
CA LEU A 11 12.30 12.04 12.59
C LEU A 11 10.90 11.55 13.00
N ALA A 12 10.70 11.13 14.26
CA ALA A 12 9.41 10.69 14.77
C ALA A 12 8.57 11.84 15.36
N GLU A 13 9.17 13.01 15.62
CA GLU A 13 8.57 14.05 16.48
C GLU A 13 7.69 15.11 15.79
N THR A 14 7.54 15.14 14.47
CA THR A 14 6.73 16.21 13.83
C THR A 14 5.24 15.91 13.72
N GLY A 15 4.79 14.66 13.93
CA GLY A 15 3.38 14.29 13.84
C GLY A 15 2.74 14.47 12.44
N GLU A 16 3.51 14.88 11.44
CA GLU A 16 3.08 15.02 10.06
C GLU A 16 3.40 13.73 9.29
N ASN A 17 2.45 13.30 8.45
CA ASN A 17 2.68 12.17 7.57
C ASN A 17 3.77 12.54 6.55
N GLU A 18 4.63 11.57 6.22
CA GLU A 18 5.53 11.66 5.08
C GLU A 18 4.71 11.90 3.79
N PRO A 19 5.30 12.49 2.74
CA PRO A 19 4.56 12.89 1.53
C PRO A 19 4.25 11.72 0.59
N TRP A 20 3.85 10.57 1.13
CA TRP A 20 3.23 9.49 0.36
C TRP A 20 1.85 9.92 -0.15
N PHE A 21 1.42 9.32 -1.26
CA PHE A 21 0.18 9.71 -1.92
C PHE A 21 -1.05 9.28 -1.12
N ILE A 22 -2.01 10.19 -0.94
CA ILE A 22 -3.36 9.87 -0.49
C ILE A 22 -4.37 10.42 -1.48
N GLU A 23 -5.16 9.53 -2.07
CA GLU A 23 -6.22 9.97 -2.96
C GLU A 23 -7.27 10.79 -2.20
N ALA A 24 -7.91 11.76 -2.86
CA ALA A 24 -9.03 12.46 -2.26
C ALA A 24 -10.24 11.52 -2.09
N LYS A 25 -11.12 11.84 -1.13
CA LYS A 25 -12.41 11.15 -1.00
C LYS A 25 -13.25 11.33 -2.28
N ASP A 26 -14.09 10.34 -2.57
CA ASP A 26 -15.01 10.37 -3.70
C ASP A 26 -16.44 9.96 -3.29
N SER A 27 -17.40 10.14 -4.21
CA SER A 27 -18.80 9.78 -4.01
C SER A 27 -19.17 8.41 -4.57
N ASN A 28 -18.22 7.66 -5.13
CA ASN A 28 -18.51 6.37 -5.74
C ASN A 28 -18.87 5.35 -4.62
N PRO A 29 -20.05 4.70 -4.69
CA PRO A 29 -20.53 3.83 -3.62
C PRO A 29 -19.82 2.47 -3.55
N ALA A 30 -18.95 2.13 -4.51
CA ALA A 30 -18.23 0.86 -4.53
C ALA A 30 -17.44 0.64 -3.24
N SER A 31 -17.56 -0.59 -2.71
CA SER A 31 -16.82 -1.02 -1.53
C SER A 31 -15.33 -1.10 -1.81
N GLU A 32 -14.54 -1.15 -0.73
CA GLU A 32 -13.08 -1.35 -0.81
C GLU A 32 -12.74 -2.65 -1.56
N LEU A 33 -13.45 -3.74 -1.26
CA LEU A 33 -13.28 -5.02 -1.96
C LEU A 33 -13.61 -4.91 -3.45
N GLN A 34 -14.70 -4.24 -3.83
CA GLN A 34 -15.07 -4.06 -5.24
C GLN A 34 -13.99 -3.28 -5.99
N ARG A 35 -13.46 -2.21 -5.40
CA ARG A 35 -12.37 -1.41 -5.98
C ARG A 35 -11.09 -2.22 -6.12
N GLN A 36 -10.73 -2.98 -5.08
CA GLN A 36 -9.57 -3.87 -5.15
C GLN A 36 -9.74 -4.94 -6.24
N MET A 37 -10.90 -5.58 -6.35
CA MET A 37 -11.17 -6.56 -7.41
C MET A 37 -11.04 -5.95 -8.80
N THR A 38 -11.56 -4.74 -9.00
CA THR A 38 -11.39 -4.01 -10.28
C THR A 38 -9.92 -3.75 -10.56
N PHE A 39 -9.15 -3.29 -9.57
CA PHE A 39 -7.70 -3.11 -9.71
C PHE A 39 -6.98 -4.41 -10.11
N LEU A 40 -7.25 -5.52 -9.41
CA LEU A 40 -6.63 -6.81 -9.70
C LEU A 40 -6.96 -7.28 -11.12
N SER A 41 -8.21 -7.09 -11.56
CA SER A 41 -8.63 -7.41 -12.93
C SER A 41 -7.89 -6.55 -13.97
N MET A 42 -7.80 -5.24 -13.75
CA MET A 42 -7.05 -4.33 -14.62
C MET A 42 -5.57 -4.70 -14.68
N LEU A 43 -4.93 -4.97 -13.54
CA LEU A 43 -3.52 -5.33 -13.49
C LEU A 43 -3.25 -6.64 -14.23
N GLY A 44 -4.11 -7.66 -14.05
CA GLY A 44 -3.98 -8.94 -14.76
C GLY A 44 -4.09 -8.80 -16.29
N GLN A 45 -4.88 -7.84 -16.78
CA GLN A 45 -5.03 -7.57 -18.21
C GLN A 45 -3.90 -6.69 -18.77
N LEU A 46 -3.54 -5.62 -18.05
CA LEU A 46 -2.66 -4.56 -18.54
C LEU A 46 -1.19 -4.81 -18.21
N GLY A 47 -0.90 -5.44 -17.07
CA GLY A 47 0.45 -5.67 -16.55
C GLY A 47 0.65 -7.11 -16.06
N PRO A 48 0.52 -8.14 -16.93
CA PRO A 48 0.63 -9.54 -16.53
C PRO A 48 2.03 -9.95 -16.00
N SER A 49 3.05 -9.11 -16.17
CA SER A 49 4.38 -9.31 -15.60
C SER A 49 4.52 -8.72 -14.19
N CYS A 50 3.52 -8.00 -13.69
CA CYS A 50 3.46 -7.59 -12.29
C CYS A 50 2.86 -8.73 -11.46
N ASP A 51 3.44 -8.98 -10.29
CA ASP A 51 2.86 -9.84 -9.26
C ASP A 51 2.15 -8.99 -8.21
N VAL A 52 1.05 -9.50 -7.67
CA VAL A 52 0.28 -8.82 -6.63
C VAL A 52 -0.16 -9.80 -5.56
N LEU A 53 0.23 -9.50 -4.33
CA LEU A 53 -0.20 -10.21 -3.14
C LEU A 53 -1.17 -9.34 -2.35
N ALA A 54 -2.39 -9.86 -2.15
CA ALA A 54 -3.33 -9.27 -1.21
C ALA A 54 -3.02 -9.75 0.20
N ILE A 55 -2.90 -8.82 1.15
CA ILE A 55 -2.60 -9.08 2.56
C ILE A 55 -3.91 -9.00 3.34
N PRO A 56 -4.47 -10.13 3.82
CA PRO A 56 -5.74 -10.12 4.54
C PRO A 56 -5.56 -9.54 5.95
N ASN A 57 -5.93 -8.27 6.15
CA ASN A 57 -5.75 -7.57 7.43
C ASN A 57 -7.01 -7.40 8.27
N ALA A 58 -8.19 -7.75 7.75
CA ALA A 58 -9.45 -7.62 8.46
C ALA A 58 -10.23 -8.94 8.46
N GLY A 59 -10.27 -9.58 9.63
CA GLY A 59 -11.16 -10.71 9.89
C GLY A 59 -11.43 -10.79 11.39
N LYS A 60 -12.69 -11.01 11.78
CA LYS A 60 -13.00 -11.34 13.18
C LYS A 60 -12.14 -12.53 13.56
N SER A 61 -11.28 -12.34 14.55
CA SER A 61 -10.40 -13.39 15.06
C SER A 61 -10.62 -13.45 16.57
N SER A 62 -10.63 -14.66 17.10
CA SER A 62 -10.50 -14.89 18.53
C SER A 62 -9.18 -14.30 19.06
N GLU A 63 -9.11 -14.08 20.37
CA GLU A 63 -7.89 -13.55 20.98
C GLU A 63 -6.67 -14.47 20.76
N TRP A 64 -6.89 -15.79 20.77
CA TRP A 64 -5.85 -16.77 20.46
C TRP A 64 -5.34 -16.63 19.02
N GLU A 65 -6.24 -16.53 18.03
CA GLU A 65 -5.85 -16.33 16.62
C GLU A 65 -5.10 -15.01 16.42
N ARG A 66 -5.49 -13.96 17.14
CA ARG A 66 -4.79 -12.67 17.10
C ARG A 66 -3.36 -12.78 17.65
N ILE A 67 -3.18 -13.46 18.78
CA ILE A 67 -1.84 -13.67 19.37
C ILE A 67 -0.99 -14.53 18.44
N GLN A 68 -1.56 -15.60 17.89
CA GLN A 68 -0.87 -16.50 16.97
C GLN A 68 -0.41 -15.77 15.71
N ARG A 69 -1.31 -15.00 15.07
CA ARG A 69 -0.97 -14.15 13.92
C ARG A 69 0.13 -13.16 14.25
N TRP A 70 0.12 -12.56 15.44
CA TRP A 70 1.20 -11.67 15.87
C TRP A 70 2.55 -12.41 15.97
N LYS A 71 2.58 -13.63 16.53
CA LYS A 71 3.79 -14.46 16.57
C LYS A 71 4.28 -14.85 15.18
N GLU A 72 3.36 -15.09 14.25
CA GLU A 72 3.64 -15.38 12.83
C GLU A 72 4.09 -14.15 12.03
N GLY A 73 4.11 -12.97 12.65
CA GLY A 73 4.61 -11.75 12.02
C GLY A 73 3.52 -10.83 11.45
N ALA A 74 2.23 -11.17 11.60
CA ALA A 74 1.15 -10.25 11.27
C ALA A 74 1.22 -9.02 12.18
N ARG A 75 1.05 -7.84 11.59
CA ARG A 75 1.12 -6.57 12.30
C ARG A 75 -0.10 -5.74 11.94
N ALA A 76 -0.62 -5.03 12.93
CA ALA A 76 -1.67 -4.04 12.69
C ALA A 76 -1.19 -3.01 11.65
N GLY A 77 -2.14 -2.52 10.85
CA GLY A 77 -1.88 -1.51 9.83
C GLY A 77 -1.05 -1.98 8.64
N ALA A 78 -0.85 -3.30 8.46
CA ALA A 78 -0.37 -3.78 7.18
C ALA A 78 -1.31 -3.28 6.06
N LEU A 79 -0.72 -2.98 4.91
CA LEU A 79 -1.44 -2.42 3.78
C LEU A 79 -2.07 -3.55 2.97
N ASP A 80 -3.14 -3.26 2.24
CA ASP A 80 -3.92 -4.28 1.54
C ASP A 80 -3.14 -5.02 0.46
N LEU A 81 -2.24 -4.34 -0.25
CA LEU A 81 -1.58 -4.86 -1.44
C LEU A 81 -0.06 -4.67 -1.39
N LEU A 82 0.67 -5.74 -1.70
CA LEU A 82 2.08 -5.73 -2.09
C LEU A 82 2.15 -6.05 -3.58
N ILE A 83 2.70 -5.13 -4.36
CA ILE A 83 2.81 -5.26 -5.81
C ILE A 83 4.29 -5.26 -6.18
N THR A 84 4.71 -6.22 -6.99
CA THR A 84 6.11 -6.32 -7.45
C THR A 84 6.21 -6.51 -8.96
N TRP A 85 7.34 -6.14 -9.56
CA TRP A 85 7.59 -6.36 -10.98
C TRP A 85 9.08 -6.57 -11.27
N PRO A 86 9.44 -7.14 -12.43
CA PRO A 86 10.82 -7.34 -12.84
C PRO A 86 11.58 -6.02 -12.95
N VAL A 87 12.81 -5.98 -12.41
CA VAL A 87 13.73 -4.85 -12.52
C VAL A 87 14.97 -5.26 -13.29
N HIS A 88 15.40 -4.43 -14.23
CA HIS A 88 16.57 -4.71 -15.08
C HIS A 88 17.89 -4.13 -14.54
N LEU A 89 17.82 -3.28 -13.50
CA LEU A 89 18.97 -2.73 -12.77
C LEU A 89 18.72 -2.83 -11.25
N PRO A 90 19.76 -2.68 -10.39
CA PRO A 90 19.56 -2.62 -8.95
C PRO A 90 18.70 -1.41 -8.56
N GLY A 91 17.48 -1.66 -8.06
CA GLY A 91 16.56 -0.62 -7.58
C GLY A 91 15.12 -0.80 -8.05
N HIS A 92 14.20 -0.44 -7.16
CA HIS A 92 12.72 -0.33 -7.23
C HIS A 92 11.96 -1.26 -8.20
N GLY A 93 11.31 -2.27 -7.61
CA GLY A 93 10.33 -3.15 -8.25
C GLY A 93 9.22 -3.54 -7.28
N VAL A 94 8.92 -2.66 -6.33
CA VAL A 94 8.00 -2.90 -5.21
C VAL A 94 7.16 -1.66 -4.99
N PHE A 95 5.85 -1.87 -4.83
CA PHE A 95 4.89 -0.84 -4.47
C PHE A 95 3.90 -1.39 -3.44
N LEU A 96 3.58 -0.60 -2.41
CA LEU A 96 2.59 -0.99 -1.41
C LEU A 96 1.38 -0.07 -1.45
N ALA A 97 0.19 -0.64 -1.57
CA ALA A 97 -1.04 0.12 -1.69
C ALA A 97 -2.02 -0.26 -0.60
N GLU A 98 -2.63 0.76 0.00
CA GLU A 98 -3.81 0.64 0.85
C GLU A 98 -5.03 1.06 0.04
N MET A 99 -6.04 0.19 -0.04
CA MET A 99 -7.30 0.48 -0.67
C MET A 99 -8.27 1.08 0.34
N LYS A 100 -9.08 2.03 -0.10
CA LYS A 100 -10.18 2.60 0.69
C LYS A 100 -11.44 2.71 -0.14
N ASN A 101 -12.58 2.75 0.54
CA ASN A 101 -13.82 3.20 -0.07
C ASN A 101 -13.81 4.74 -0.24
N GLY A 102 -14.86 5.28 -0.86
CA GLY A 102 -14.99 6.71 -1.14
C GLY A 102 -14.86 7.64 0.08
N LYS A 103 -15.12 7.14 1.30
CA LYS A 103 -15.27 7.95 2.51
C LYS A 103 -14.23 7.69 3.60
N SER A 104 -13.72 6.47 3.71
CA SER A 104 -12.79 6.06 4.76
C SER A 104 -11.41 6.70 4.60
N MET A 105 -10.71 6.87 5.72
CA MET A 105 -9.33 7.34 5.79
C MET A 105 -8.43 6.22 6.31
N PRO A 106 -7.11 6.22 6.03
CA PRO A 106 -6.19 5.30 6.67
C PRO A 106 -6.24 5.46 8.19
N THR A 107 -6.09 4.34 8.90
CA THR A 107 -5.94 4.34 10.35
C THR A 107 -4.55 4.84 10.77
N PRO A 108 -4.33 5.28 12.01
CA PRO A 108 -3.00 5.70 12.47
C PRO A 108 -1.90 4.65 12.23
N ALA A 109 -2.20 3.37 12.49
CA ALA A 109 -1.25 2.28 12.23
C ALA A 109 -0.91 2.09 10.74
N GLN A 110 -1.84 2.41 9.84
CA GLN A 110 -1.59 2.40 8.39
C GLN A 110 -0.73 3.60 7.99
N CYS A 111 -0.96 4.78 8.56
CA CYS A 111 -0.11 5.95 8.36
C CYS A 111 1.33 5.67 8.82
N ASP A 112 1.53 5.05 9.99
CA ASP A 112 2.86 4.69 10.49
C ASP A 112 3.59 3.72 9.55
N ARG A 113 2.86 2.78 8.95
CA ARG A 113 3.40 1.87 7.94
C ARG A 113 3.77 2.57 6.65
N LEU A 114 2.91 3.47 6.16
CA LEU A 114 3.18 4.28 4.97
C LEU A 114 4.41 5.16 5.17
N ASN A 115 4.52 5.86 6.32
CA ASN A 115 5.69 6.64 6.71
C ASN A 115 6.96 5.79 6.69
N ARG A 116 6.90 4.58 7.27
CA ARG A 116 8.03 3.65 7.27
C ARG A 116 8.44 3.24 5.86
N TYR A 117 7.50 2.83 5.01
CA TYR A 117 7.82 2.40 3.65
C TYR A 117 8.35 3.54 2.79
N TYR A 118 7.80 4.75 2.97
CA TYR A 118 8.30 5.95 2.30
C TYR A 118 9.76 6.22 2.68
N ARG A 119 10.11 6.20 3.98
CA ARG A 119 11.49 6.35 4.47
C ARG A 119 12.44 5.26 3.98
N MET A 120 11.93 4.06 3.73
CA MET A 120 12.70 2.96 3.12
C MET A 120 12.90 3.13 1.60
N GLY A 121 12.29 4.16 1.00
CA GLY A 121 12.36 4.42 -0.44
C GLY A 121 11.38 3.57 -1.27
N HIS A 122 10.41 2.90 -0.65
CA HIS A 122 9.40 2.15 -1.40
C HIS A 122 8.31 3.08 -1.93
N GLY A 123 7.79 2.78 -3.12
CA GLY A 123 6.56 3.41 -3.59
C GLY A 123 5.39 2.98 -2.71
N CYS A 124 4.63 3.93 -2.18
CA CYS A 124 3.45 3.61 -1.39
C CYS A 124 2.36 4.68 -1.47
N GLY A 125 1.13 4.31 -1.11
CA GLY A 125 0.03 5.27 -0.99
C GLY A 125 -1.32 4.66 -0.66
N VAL A 126 -2.31 5.53 -0.53
CA VAL A 126 -3.72 5.21 -0.26
C VAL A 126 -4.56 5.53 -1.49
N TYR A 127 -5.32 4.55 -1.96
CA TYR A 127 -6.04 4.58 -3.23
C TYR A 127 -7.51 4.23 -3.05
N ARG A 128 -8.36 4.85 -3.88
CA ARG A 128 -9.80 4.58 -4.00
C ARG A 128 -10.16 4.22 -5.43
N LYS A 129 -9.50 4.83 -6.41
CA LYS A 129 -9.68 4.60 -7.84
C LYS A 129 -8.62 3.62 -8.36
N PRO A 130 -9.03 2.45 -8.88
CA PRO A 130 -8.12 1.50 -9.51
C PRO A 130 -7.22 2.12 -10.59
N GLU A 131 -7.77 3.07 -11.36
CA GLU A 131 -7.11 3.74 -12.47
C GLU A 131 -5.93 4.61 -11.99
N THR A 132 -6.08 5.26 -10.84
CA THR A 132 -5.03 6.07 -10.21
C THR A 132 -3.87 5.17 -9.78
N LEU A 133 -4.16 4.01 -9.17
CA LEU A 133 -3.12 3.06 -8.76
C LEU A 133 -2.36 2.50 -9.97
N ILE A 134 -3.08 2.12 -11.04
CA ILE A 134 -2.44 1.68 -12.30
C ILE A 134 -1.53 2.77 -12.88
N THR A 135 -1.96 4.03 -12.85
CA THR A 135 -1.16 5.16 -13.34
C THR A 135 0.11 5.34 -12.50
N HIS A 136 0.01 5.28 -11.18
CA HIS A 136 1.17 5.41 -10.29
C HIS A 136 2.15 4.25 -10.42
N LEU A 137 1.66 3.02 -10.59
CA LEU A 137 2.53 1.88 -10.88
C LEU A 137 3.32 2.09 -12.17
N ARG A 138 2.68 2.60 -13.24
CA ARG A 138 3.36 2.94 -14.50
C ARG A 138 4.43 4.02 -14.30
N LEU A 139 4.09 5.09 -13.59
CA LEU A 139 5.05 6.16 -13.28
C LEU A 139 6.22 5.65 -12.42
N ALA A 140 5.99 4.65 -11.57
CA ALA A 140 7.03 3.97 -10.79
C ALA A 140 7.86 2.97 -11.62
N GLY A 141 7.56 2.79 -12.91
CA GLY A 141 8.32 1.92 -13.82
C GLY A 141 7.75 0.51 -13.95
N ALA A 142 6.56 0.22 -13.42
CA ALA A 142 5.92 -1.06 -13.63
C ALA A 142 5.55 -1.26 -15.12
N PRO A 143 5.82 -2.45 -15.70
CA PRO A 143 5.57 -2.77 -17.11
C PRO A 143 4.08 -2.98 -17.40
N ILE A 144 3.28 -1.92 -17.35
CA ILE A 144 1.83 -1.94 -17.57
C ILE A 144 1.50 -1.24 -18.88
N ARG A 145 0.73 -1.92 -19.74
CA ARG A 145 0.25 -1.42 -21.04
C ARG A 145 -0.71 -0.25 -20.89
N GLU A 146 -0.81 0.56 -21.94
CA GLU A 146 -1.91 1.52 -22.06
C GLU A 146 -3.24 0.81 -22.20
N ALA A 147 -4.22 1.23 -21.40
CA ALA A 147 -5.61 0.87 -21.65
C ALA A 147 -6.00 1.49 -23.00
N ARG A 148 -6.34 0.64 -23.98
CA ARG A 148 -7.05 1.13 -25.17
C ARG A 148 -8.46 1.50 -24.70
N ILE A 149 -8.74 2.80 -24.67
CA ILE A 149 -10.08 3.35 -24.41
C ILE A 149 -10.96 3.04 -25.63
#